data_AF-A0A7C5G5S7-F1
#
_entry.id   AF-A0A7C5G5S7-F1
#
_cell.length_a   1.000
_cell.length_b   1.000
_cell.length_c   1.000
_cell.angle_alpha   90.00
_cell.angle_beta   90.00
_cell.angle_gamma   90.00
#
_symmetry.space_group_name_H-M   'P 1'
#
loop_
_entity.id
_entity.type
_entity.pdbx_description
1 polymer ?
#
loop_
_entity_poly.entity_id
_entity_poly.type
_entity_poly.pdbx_seq_one_letter_code
_entity_poly.pdbx_strand_id
1 'polypeptide(L)'
;SLTDLRDNYCQILRDKFKKYPSLESVHQMDITDPDFDTKHADKFGTYDSIYALNIVEHVKDDSLAIANCKKLLKPGGNLVILVPAYQKLYNGFDKELEHYRRYTQKSLDKLFNINELEIIHRQYYNFVGIFGWWFSGNILKKKTIPEGQMKLYNSLVPIIKLIDKIVLNKAGLSVITVGTKK
;
A
#
# COMPACT_ATOMS: atom_id res chain seq x y z
N SER A 1 -5.47 9.30 12.59
CA SER A 1 -4.31 8.66 13.24
C SER A 1 -3.30 8.15 12.22
N LEU A 2 -2.07 7.84 12.66
CA LEU A 2 -1.05 7.13 11.87
C LEU A 2 -0.60 5.86 12.60
N THR A 3 -0.07 4.87 11.88
CA THR A 3 0.43 3.62 12.46
C THR A 3 1.77 3.20 11.84
N ASP A 4 2.59 2.50 12.63
CA ASP A 4 3.77 1.76 12.16
C ASP A 4 3.97 0.52 13.05
N LEU A 5 4.63 -0.52 12.53
CA LEU A 5 4.99 -1.71 13.31
C LEU A 5 6.05 -1.41 14.37
N ARG A 6 6.92 -0.43 14.10
CA ARG A 6 8.12 -0.16 14.89
C ARG A 6 7.97 1.11 15.70
N ASP A 7 8.27 1.04 17.00
CA ASP A 7 8.09 2.18 17.90
C ASP A 7 9.04 3.36 17.57
N ASN A 8 10.27 3.09 17.12
CA ASN A 8 11.16 4.16 16.68
C ASN A 8 10.60 4.95 15.48
N TYR A 9 9.93 4.27 14.54
CA TYR A 9 9.22 4.94 13.44
C TYR A 9 7.98 5.68 13.93
N CYS A 10 7.24 5.13 14.89
CA CYS A 10 6.14 5.84 15.54
C CYS A 10 6.63 7.17 16.16
N GLN A 11 7.79 7.18 16.82
CA GLN A 11 8.36 8.41 17.35
C GLN A 11 8.72 9.41 16.26
N ILE A 12 9.33 8.96 15.16
CA ILE A 12 9.61 9.82 13.99
C ILE A 12 8.31 10.41 13.42
N LEU A 13 7.24 9.62 13.31
CA LEU A 13 5.94 10.09 12.84
C LEU A 13 5.36 11.15 13.79
N ARG A 14 5.41 10.93 15.10
CA ARG A 14 4.99 11.92 16.10
C ARG A 14 5.75 13.23 15.91
N ASP A 15 7.08 13.17 15.85
CA ASP A 15 7.90 14.38 15.73
C ASP A 15 7.72 15.11 14.40
N LYS A 16 7.58 14.37 13.30
CA LYS A 16 7.40 14.93 11.96
C LYS A 16 6.03 15.61 11.81
N PHE A 17 5.00 15.04 12.42
CA PHE A 17 3.62 15.46 12.19
C PHE A 17 2.96 16.16 13.39
N LYS A 18 3.63 16.35 14.54
CA LYS A 18 3.10 17.05 15.72
C LYS A 18 2.56 18.46 15.47
N LYS A 19 3.02 19.13 14.41
CA LYS A 19 2.55 20.47 14.03
C LYS A 19 1.18 20.47 13.35
N TYR A 20 0.65 19.32 12.94
CA TYR A 20 -0.63 19.21 12.27
C TYR A 20 -1.73 18.89 13.31
N PRO A 21 -2.65 19.82 13.57
CA PRO A 21 -3.70 19.60 14.59
C PRO A 21 -4.69 18.50 14.18
N SER A 22 -4.71 18.10 12.90
CA SER A 22 -5.50 16.97 12.41
C SER A 22 -4.90 15.60 12.74
N LEU A 23 -3.65 15.55 13.24
CA LEU A 23 -3.08 14.31 13.74
C LEU A 23 -3.57 14.07 15.17
N GLU A 24 -4.56 13.21 15.30
CA GLU A 24 -5.08 12.81 16.63
C GLU A 24 -4.09 11.95 17.41
N SER A 25 -3.47 10.97 16.75
CA SER A 25 -2.64 9.97 17.42
C SER A 25 -1.72 9.21 16.46
N VAL A 26 -0.64 8.65 17.03
CA VAL A 26 0.25 7.69 16.37
C VAL A 26 0.31 6.41 17.20
N HIS A 27 -0.01 5.27 16.61
CA HIS A 27 -0.05 3.98 17.29
C HIS A 27 0.98 3.01 16.72
N GLN A 28 1.64 2.26 17.60
CA GLN A 28 2.32 1.04 17.17
C GLN A 28 1.25 -0.02 16.89
N MET A 29 1.24 -0.58 15.69
CA MET A 29 0.22 -1.55 15.29
C MET A 29 0.78 -2.53 14.25
N ASP A 30 0.72 -3.82 14.59
CA ASP A 30 0.91 -4.92 13.66
C ASP A 30 -0.46 -5.42 13.20
N ILE A 31 -0.82 -5.17 11.95
CA ILE A 31 -2.11 -5.60 11.38
C ILE A 31 -2.20 -7.12 11.19
N THR A 32 -1.11 -7.86 11.44
CA THR A 32 -1.04 -9.33 11.43
C THR A 32 -0.79 -9.95 12.81
N ASP A 33 -0.88 -9.17 13.88
CA ASP A 33 -0.68 -9.67 15.25
C ASP A 33 -1.71 -10.79 15.58
N PRO A 34 -1.29 -11.94 16.10
CA PRO A 34 -2.23 -12.98 16.54
C PRO A 34 -3.14 -12.50 17.69
N ASP A 35 -2.68 -11.53 18.50
CA ASP A 35 -3.45 -10.94 19.61
C ASP A 35 -4.11 -9.60 19.20
N PHE A 36 -4.27 -9.34 17.89
CA PHE A 36 -4.80 -8.07 17.37
C PHE A 36 -6.09 -7.63 18.06
N ASP A 37 -7.02 -8.58 18.25
CA ASP A 37 -8.33 -8.30 18.82
C ASP A 37 -8.23 -7.83 20.27
N THR A 38 -7.39 -8.47 21.08
CA THR A 38 -7.18 -8.05 22.47
C THR A 38 -6.47 -6.71 22.56
N LYS A 39 -5.47 -6.46 21.69
CA LYS A 39 -4.64 -5.23 21.71
C LYS A 39 -5.36 -4.00 21.16
N HIS A 40 -6.35 -4.18 20.28
CA HIS A 40 -6.94 -3.09 19.50
C HIS A 40 -8.47 -3.09 19.45
N ALA A 41 -9.14 -3.86 20.31
CA ALA A 41 -10.61 -3.85 20.44
C ALA A 41 -11.19 -2.44 20.63
N ASP A 42 -10.47 -1.56 21.33
CA ASP A 42 -10.87 -0.16 21.57
C ASP A 42 -10.99 0.67 20.29
N LYS A 43 -10.41 0.20 19.18
CA LYS A 43 -10.39 0.89 17.88
C LYS A 43 -11.33 0.27 16.85
N PHE A 44 -12.07 -0.77 17.20
CA PHE A 44 -12.98 -1.42 16.26
C PHE A 44 -14.13 -0.49 15.88
N GLY A 45 -14.41 -0.38 14.58
CA GLY A 45 -15.48 0.48 14.11
C GLY A 45 -15.25 1.98 14.34
N THR A 46 -14.00 2.44 14.42
CA THR A 46 -13.68 3.85 14.72
C THR A 46 -13.26 4.65 13.50
N TYR A 47 -12.75 4.01 12.45
CA TYR A 47 -12.21 4.71 11.28
C TYR A 47 -13.18 4.73 10.10
N ASP A 48 -13.37 5.90 9.50
CA ASP A 48 -14.16 6.07 8.26
C ASP A 48 -13.38 5.62 7.03
N SER A 49 -12.04 5.67 7.08
CA SER A 49 -11.18 5.19 6.00
C SER A 49 -9.81 4.75 6.51
N ILE A 50 -9.24 3.74 5.87
CA ILE A 50 -7.88 3.23 6.11
C ILE A 50 -7.11 3.24 4.80
N TYR A 51 -5.88 3.77 4.83
CA TYR A 51 -4.97 3.77 3.69
C TYR A 51 -3.78 2.85 3.99
N ALA A 52 -3.70 1.72 3.28
CA ALA A 52 -2.58 0.78 3.34
C ALA A 52 -1.74 0.92 2.06
N LEU A 53 -0.71 1.76 2.14
CA LEU A 53 0.11 2.16 1.00
C LEU A 53 1.47 1.49 1.06
N ASN A 54 1.73 0.53 0.17
CA ASN A 54 2.93 -0.30 0.12
C ASN A 54 3.21 -1.01 1.46
N ILE A 55 2.18 -1.69 1.98
CA ILE A 55 2.25 -2.44 3.25
C ILE A 55 1.89 -3.90 3.03
N VAL A 56 0.84 -4.17 2.24
CA VAL A 56 0.25 -5.51 2.12
C VAL A 56 1.21 -6.50 1.43
N GLU A 57 2.12 -6.03 0.58
CA GLU A 57 3.17 -6.84 -0.04
C GLU A 57 4.24 -7.34 0.95
N HIS A 58 4.37 -6.68 2.11
CA HIS A 58 5.33 -7.01 3.16
C HIS A 58 4.74 -7.92 4.25
N VAL A 59 3.46 -8.29 4.16
CA VAL A 59 2.85 -9.22 5.12
C VAL A 59 2.72 -10.62 4.53
N LYS A 60 2.99 -11.64 5.35
CA LYS A 60 2.90 -13.03 4.92
C LYS A 60 1.44 -13.47 4.78
N ASP A 61 0.61 -13.09 5.75
CA ASP A 61 -0.83 -13.34 5.78
C ASP A 61 -1.58 -12.04 5.45
N ASP A 62 -1.72 -11.79 4.15
CA ASP A 62 -2.41 -10.61 3.61
C ASP A 62 -3.92 -10.66 3.83
N SER A 63 -4.50 -11.86 3.99
CA SER A 63 -5.90 -12.00 4.33
C SER A 63 -6.17 -11.57 5.78
N LEU A 64 -5.35 -12.02 6.74
CA LEU A 64 -5.47 -11.59 8.13
C LEU A 64 -5.30 -10.07 8.25
N ALA A 65 -4.32 -9.49 7.55
CA ALA A 65 -4.10 -8.05 7.52
C ALA A 65 -5.35 -7.28 7.08
N ILE A 66 -6.02 -7.73 6.01
CA ILE A 66 -7.24 -7.08 5.50
C ILE A 66 -8.43 -7.31 6.41
N ALA A 67 -8.58 -8.51 6.99
CA ALA A 67 -9.62 -8.80 7.98
C ALA A 67 -9.49 -7.85 9.18
N ASN A 68 -8.28 -7.65 9.69
CA ASN A 68 -8.01 -6.76 10.82
C ASN A 68 -8.25 -5.29 10.45
N CYS A 69 -7.84 -4.84 9.25
CA CYS A 69 -8.23 -3.52 8.74
C CYS A 69 -9.75 -3.35 8.66
N LYS A 70 -10.50 -4.36 8.21
CA LYS A 70 -11.98 -4.32 8.19
C LYS A 70 -12.59 -4.20 9.59
N LYS A 71 -12.01 -4.83 10.63
CA LYS A 71 -12.48 -4.68 12.02
C LYS A 71 -12.40 -3.22 12.49
N LEU A 72 -11.30 -2.55 12.15
CA LEU A 72 -11.05 -1.15 12.48
C LEU A 72 -12.04 -0.17 11.79
N LEU A 73 -12.56 -0.52 10.60
CA LEU A 73 -13.49 0.32 9.86
C LEU A 73 -14.89 0.36 10.46
N LYS A 74 -15.52 1.54 10.45
CA LYS A 74 -16.97 1.72 10.63
C LYS A 74 -17.75 0.99 9.52
N PRO A 75 -19.03 0.60 9.74
CA PRO A 75 -19.93 0.28 8.63
C PRO A 75 -19.97 1.46 7.63
N GLY A 76 -19.87 1.14 6.33
CA GLY A 76 -19.70 2.13 5.26
C GLY A 76 -18.28 2.69 5.11
N GLY A 77 -17.33 2.30 5.97
CA GLY A 77 -15.94 2.74 5.92
C GLY A 77 -15.13 2.11 4.78
N ASN A 78 -14.09 2.80 4.31
CA ASN A 78 -13.34 2.41 3.12
C ASN A 78 -11.91 1.94 3.43
N LEU A 79 -11.51 0.81 2.85
CA LEU A 79 -10.11 0.37 2.79
C LEU A 79 -9.52 0.71 1.41
N VAL A 80 -8.47 1.51 1.39
CA VAL A 80 -7.69 1.85 0.19
C VAL A 80 -6.35 1.11 0.27
N ILE A 81 -6.09 0.24 -0.71
CA ILE A 81 -4.82 -0.48 -0.85
C ILE A 81 -4.11 0.02 -2.10
N LEU A 82 -2.82 0.34 -1.97
CA LEU A 82 -1.90 0.58 -3.07
C LEU A 82 -0.70 -0.35 -2.88
N VAL A 83 -0.41 -1.18 -3.87
CA VAL A 83 0.69 -2.16 -3.84
C VAL A 83 1.38 -2.31 -5.20
N PRO A 84 2.60 -2.84 -5.26
CA PRO A 84 3.28 -3.17 -6.51
C PRO A 84 2.45 -4.13 -7.38
N ALA A 85 2.40 -3.83 -8.67
CA ALA A 85 1.62 -4.58 -9.65
C ALA A 85 2.43 -5.67 -10.35
N TYR A 86 1.71 -6.71 -10.76
CA TYR A 86 2.11 -7.85 -11.58
C TYR A 86 3.24 -8.70 -10.99
N GLN A 87 2.91 -9.94 -10.58
CA GLN A 87 3.92 -10.91 -10.13
C GLN A 87 5.03 -11.16 -11.17
N LYS A 88 4.73 -11.00 -12.47
CA LYS A 88 5.73 -11.09 -13.55
C LYS A 88 6.82 -10.00 -13.51
N LEU A 89 6.58 -8.89 -12.80
CA LEU A 89 7.57 -7.82 -12.61
C LEU A 89 8.40 -8.01 -11.32
N TYR A 90 8.08 -9.02 -10.51
CA TYR A 90 8.83 -9.34 -9.31
C TYR A 90 10.27 -9.71 -9.67
N ASN A 91 11.26 -9.06 -9.07
CA ASN A 91 12.67 -9.34 -9.32
C ASN A 91 13.52 -9.17 -8.04
N GLY A 92 14.86 -9.09 -8.20
CA GLY A 92 15.78 -8.97 -7.08
C GLY A 92 15.51 -7.78 -6.15
N PHE A 93 15.00 -6.65 -6.67
CA PHE A 93 14.63 -5.52 -5.83
C PHE A 93 13.51 -5.85 -4.86
N ASP A 94 12.48 -6.56 -5.32
CA ASP A 94 11.37 -6.96 -4.46
C ASP A 94 11.85 -7.83 -3.31
N LYS A 95 12.80 -8.73 -3.57
CA LYS A 95 13.40 -9.56 -2.52
C LYS A 95 14.20 -8.73 -1.51
N GLU A 96 14.99 -7.76 -1.97
CA GLU A 96 15.79 -6.87 -1.11
C GLU A 96 14.91 -5.88 -0.33
N LEU A 97 13.72 -5.55 -0.85
CA LEU A 97 12.67 -4.80 -0.14
C LEU A 97 11.81 -5.70 0.75
N GLU A 98 12.12 -6.99 0.86
CA GLU A 98 11.37 -7.96 1.68
C GLU A 98 9.89 -8.10 1.26
N HIS A 99 9.59 -7.93 -0.03
CA HIS A 99 8.27 -8.20 -0.57
C HIS A 99 8.05 -9.71 -0.66
N TYR A 100 6.89 -10.18 -0.19
CA TYR A 100 6.46 -11.55 -0.42
C TYR A 100 5.91 -11.76 -1.83
N ARG A 101 5.19 -10.77 -2.36
CA ARG A 101 4.42 -10.90 -3.62
C ARG A 101 4.07 -9.55 -4.22
N ARG A 102 3.60 -9.57 -5.47
CA ARG A 102 2.96 -8.43 -6.15
C ARG A 102 1.54 -8.80 -6.54
N TYR A 103 0.72 -7.78 -6.80
CA TYR A 103 -0.71 -7.97 -7.02
C TYR A 103 -1.17 -7.58 -8.41
N THR A 104 -2.32 -8.07 -8.80
CA THR A 104 -3.10 -7.59 -9.94
C THR A 104 -4.45 -7.14 -9.40
N GLN A 105 -5.24 -6.42 -10.22
CA GLN A 105 -6.64 -6.16 -9.86
C GLN A 105 -7.37 -7.46 -9.50
N LYS A 106 -7.21 -8.52 -10.31
CA LYS A 106 -7.85 -9.83 -10.06
C LYS A 106 -7.45 -10.46 -8.72
N SER A 107 -6.17 -10.37 -8.33
CA SER A 107 -5.73 -10.97 -7.07
C SER A 107 -6.17 -10.14 -5.86
N LEU A 108 -6.20 -8.81 -5.97
CA LEU A 108 -6.82 -7.95 -4.95
C LEU A 108 -8.32 -8.18 -4.87
N ASP A 109 -9.00 -8.39 -6.00
CA ASP A 109 -10.44 -8.66 -6.02
C ASP A 109 -10.77 -9.91 -5.22
N LYS A 110 -10.03 -11.00 -5.45
CA LYS A 110 -10.17 -12.23 -4.67
C LYS A 110 -9.97 -11.97 -3.17
N LEU A 111 -8.95 -11.19 -2.83
CA LEU A 111 -8.58 -10.91 -1.45
C LEU A 111 -9.62 -10.04 -0.73
N PHE A 112 -10.14 -9.00 -1.39
CA PHE A 112 -11.24 -8.17 -0.87
C PHE A 112 -12.53 -8.98 -0.72
N ASN A 113 -12.87 -9.81 -1.71
CA ASN A 113 -14.09 -10.64 -1.68
C ASN A 113 -14.08 -11.65 -0.54
N ILE A 114 -12.95 -12.35 -0.30
CA ILE A 114 -12.82 -13.31 0.82
C ILE A 114 -12.98 -12.60 2.18
N ASN A 115 -12.58 -11.33 2.26
CA ASN A 115 -12.74 -10.52 3.46
C ASN A 115 -14.08 -9.75 3.49
N GLU A 116 -14.99 -10.03 2.56
CA GLU A 116 -16.32 -9.41 2.43
C GLU A 116 -16.27 -7.87 2.40
N LEU A 117 -15.31 -7.32 1.66
CA LEU A 117 -15.27 -5.90 1.31
C LEU A 117 -15.84 -5.72 -0.10
N GLU A 118 -16.81 -4.84 -0.25
CA GLU A 118 -17.39 -4.50 -1.55
C GLU A 118 -16.44 -3.58 -2.32
N ILE A 119 -15.97 -4.02 -3.48
CA ILE A 119 -15.00 -3.25 -4.26
C ILE A 119 -15.73 -2.14 -5.02
N ILE A 120 -15.38 -0.89 -4.73
CA ILE A 120 -15.97 0.30 -5.34
C ILE A 120 -15.05 0.99 -6.36
N HIS A 121 -13.74 0.70 -6.33
CA HIS A 121 -12.79 1.28 -7.28
C HIS A 121 -11.58 0.38 -7.53
N ARG A 122 -11.06 0.43 -8.76
CA ARG A 122 -9.84 -0.27 -9.19
C ARG A 122 -9.11 0.54 -10.23
N GLN A 123 -7.79 0.68 -10.10
CA GLN A 123 -6.96 1.29 -11.15
C GLN A 123 -5.51 0.86 -11.04
N TYR A 124 -4.78 0.91 -12.14
CA TYR A 124 -3.32 0.87 -12.11
C TYR A 124 -2.74 2.30 -12.14
N TYR A 125 -1.50 2.42 -11.68
CA TYR A 125 -0.78 3.69 -11.55
C TYR A 125 0.69 3.53 -11.94
N ASN A 126 1.29 4.58 -12.50
CA ASN A 126 2.71 4.66 -12.86
C ASN A 126 3.12 3.67 -13.97
N PHE A 127 2.51 3.80 -15.16
CA PHE A 127 2.81 2.98 -16.34
C PHE A 127 4.27 3.07 -16.78
N VAL A 128 4.81 4.29 -16.86
CA VAL A 128 6.23 4.51 -17.22
C VAL A 128 7.18 3.82 -16.24
N GLY A 129 6.78 3.72 -14.97
CA GLY A 129 7.52 3.02 -13.93
C GLY A 129 7.78 1.55 -14.26
N ILE A 130 6.94 0.88 -15.05
CA ILE A 130 7.14 -0.52 -15.47
C ILE A 130 8.50 -0.66 -16.17
N PHE A 131 8.79 0.23 -17.11
CA PHE A 131 10.02 0.18 -17.90
C PHE A 131 11.24 0.49 -17.02
N GLY A 132 11.15 1.52 -16.18
CA GLY A 132 12.24 1.88 -15.26
C GLY A 132 12.57 0.76 -14.28
N TRP A 133 11.55 0.10 -13.73
CA TRP A 133 11.70 -1.03 -12.83
C TRP A 133 12.31 -2.25 -13.52
N TRP A 134 11.76 -2.63 -14.68
CA TRP A 134 12.23 -3.78 -15.43
C TRP A 134 13.68 -3.59 -15.88
N PHE A 135 14.03 -2.41 -16.40
CA PHE A 135 15.39 -2.10 -16.82
C PHE A 135 16.38 -2.11 -15.63
N SER A 136 16.04 -1.43 -14.54
CA SER A 136 16.95 -1.31 -13.40
C SER A 136 17.17 -2.65 -12.68
N GLY A 137 16.12 -3.46 -12.56
CA GLY A 137 16.17 -4.70 -11.78
C GLY A 137 16.61 -5.92 -12.58
N ASN A 138 16.19 -6.04 -13.84
CA ASN A 138 16.53 -7.21 -14.65
C ASN A 138 17.79 -7.02 -15.50
N ILE A 139 18.03 -5.80 -16.02
CA ILE A 139 19.19 -5.53 -16.89
C ILE A 139 20.37 -5.05 -16.05
N LEU A 140 20.19 -4.00 -15.25
CA LEU A 140 21.28 -3.45 -14.46
C LEU A 140 21.58 -4.24 -13.17
N LYS A 141 20.69 -5.17 -12.79
CA LYS A 141 20.78 -5.99 -11.56
C LYS A 141 21.11 -5.17 -10.30
N LYS A 142 20.67 -3.91 -10.28
CA LYS A 142 20.89 -3.03 -9.13
C LYS A 142 20.10 -3.58 -7.94
N LYS A 143 20.62 -3.33 -6.73
CA LYS A 143 19.98 -3.69 -5.46
C LYS A 143 19.29 -2.51 -4.78
N THR A 144 19.67 -1.28 -5.15
CA THR A 144 19.07 -0.04 -4.66
C THR A 144 18.80 0.94 -5.81
N ILE A 145 17.81 1.83 -5.64
CA ILE A 145 17.54 2.91 -6.59
C ILE A 145 18.53 4.05 -6.30
N PRO A 146 19.35 4.50 -7.27
CA PRO A 146 20.32 5.57 -7.06
C PRO A 146 19.63 6.91 -6.74
N GLU A 147 20.11 7.65 -5.73
CA GLU A 147 19.50 8.90 -5.25
C GLU A 147 19.31 9.97 -6.35
N GLY A 148 20.25 10.07 -7.29
CA GLY A 148 20.17 11.01 -8.42
C GLY A 148 18.98 10.75 -9.36
N GLN A 149 18.49 9.51 -9.45
CA GLN A 149 17.32 9.18 -10.26
C GLN A 149 16.01 9.66 -9.63
N MET A 150 15.95 9.81 -8.30
CA MET A 150 14.73 10.24 -7.61
C MET A 150 14.38 11.70 -7.90
N LYS A 151 15.38 12.59 -7.98
CA LYS A 151 15.15 14.00 -8.33
C LYS A 151 14.62 14.15 -9.76
N LEU A 152 15.21 13.43 -10.71
CA LEU A 152 14.75 13.40 -12.10
C LEU A 152 13.34 12.83 -12.23
N TYR A 153 13.04 11.73 -11.52
CA TYR A 153 11.71 11.13 -11.49
C TYR A 153 10.66 12.14 -11.01
N ASN A 154 10.94 12.84 -9.90
CA ASN A 154 10.02 13.84 -9.34
C ASN A 154 9.68 14.96 -10.34
N SER A 155 10.64 15.43 -11.14
CA SER A 155 10.36 16.42 -12.19
C SER A 155 9.49 15.91 -13.33
N LEU A 156 9.49 14.59 -13.59
CA LEU A 156 8.74 13.97 -14.67
C LEU A 156 7.30 13.58 -14.28
N VAL A 157 6.94 13.68 -12.99
CA VAL A 157 5.62 13.29 -12.47
C VAL A 157 4.44 13.88 -13.26
N PRO A 158 4.43 15.17 -13.67
CA PRO A 158 3.33 15.72 -14.47
C PRO A 158 3.13 15.00 -15.82
N ILE A 159 4.24 14.64 -16.49
CA ILE A 159 4.23 13.91 -17.76
C ILE A 159 3.78 12.46 -17.53
N ILE A 160 4.30 11.81 -16.49
CA ILE A 160 3.90 10.45 -16.12
C ILE A 160 2.40 10.37 -15.84
N LYS A 161 1.84 11.37 -15.13
CA LYS A 161 0.38 11.47 -14.90
C LYS A 161 -0.42 11.61 -16.20
N LEU A 162 0.10 12.34 -17.19
CA LEU A 162 -0.54 12.44 -18.51
C LEU A 162 -0.52 11.08 -19.23
N ILE A 163 0.61 10.37 -19.17
CA ILE A 163 0.75 9.04 -19.77
C ILE A 163 -0.19 8.03 -19.10
N ASP A 164 -0.30 8.05 -17.77
CA ASP A 164 -1.25 7.20 -17.02
C ASP A 164 -2.70 7.41 -17.48
N LYS A 165 -3.09 8.66 -17.75
CA LYS A 165 -4.40 8.97 -18.32
C LYS A 165 -4.55 8.48 -19.76
N ILE A 166 -3.51 8.57 -20.58
CA ILE A 166 -3.50 8.06 -21.96
C ILE A 166 -3.69 6.54 -21.97
N VAL A 167 -3.06 5.80 -21.06
CA VAL A 167 -3.27 4.35 -20.90
C VAL A 167 -4.53 4.00 -20.10
N LEU A 168 -5.39 5.00 -19.81
CA LEU A 168 -6.65 4.88 -19.08
C LEU A 168 -6.50 4.17 -17.74
N ASN A 169 -5.34 4.29 -17.09
CA ASN A 169 -5.02 3.58 -15.85
C ASN A 169 -5.26 2.06 -15.90
N LYS A 170 -5.18 1.45 -17.10
CA LYS A 170 -5.37 0.01 -17.31
C LYS A 170 -4.10 -0.82 -17.12
N ALA A 171 -2.94 -0.16 -17.03
CA ALA A 171 -1.66 -0.77 -16.72
C ALA A 171 -0.78 0.21 -15.92
N GLY A 172 0.09 -0.32 -15.07
CA GLY A 172 0.91 0.47 -14.15
C GLY A 172 1.88 -0.37 -13.33
N LEU A 173 2.94 0.25 -12.80
CA LEU A 173 3.87 -0.41 -11.88
C LEU A 173 3.21 -0.73 -10.53
N SER A 174 2.14 -0.01 -10.17
CA SER A 174 1.35 -0.23 -8.96
C SER A 174 -0.12 -0.41 -9.30
N VAL A 175 -0.86 -1.07 -8.41
CA VAL A 175 -2.29 -1.29 -8.48
C VAL A 175 -2.96 -0.74 -7.22
N ILE A 176 -4.12 -0.12 -7.42
CA ILE A 176 -4.96 0.45 -6.37
C ILE A 176 -6.31 -0.25 -6.40
N THR A 177 -6.78 -0.69 -5.23
CA THR A 177 -8.15 -1.16 -5.02
C THR A 177 -8.74 -0.46 -3.81
N VAL A 178 -9.99 -0.02 -3.94
CA VAL A 178 -10.79 0.52 -2.83
C VAL A 178 -11.99 -0.37 -2.60
N GLY A 179 -12.23 -0.72 -1.34
CA GLY A 179 -13.40 -1.47 -0.96
C GLY A 179 -14.04 -0.96 0.32
N THR A 180 -15.35 -1.11 0.41
CA THR A 180 -16.20 -0.63 1.48
C THR A 180 -16.64 -1.78 2.37
N LYS A 181 -16.63 -1.55 3.68
CA LYS A 181 -17.25 -2.44 4.66
C LYS A 181 -18.76 -2.23 4.63
N LYS A 182 -19.53 -3.27 4.32
CA LYS A 182 -20.99 -3.25 4.47
C LYS A 182 -21.41 -3.27 5.93
#